data_AF-A0A4R5MEY3-F1
#
_entry.id   AF-A0A4R5MEY3-F1
#
_cell.length_a   1.000
_cell.length_b   1.000
_cell.length_c   1.000
_cell.angle_alpha   90.00
_cell.angle_beta   90.00
_cell.angle_gamma   90.00
#
_symmetry.space_group_name_H-M   'P 1'
#
loop_
_entity.id
_entity.type
_entity.pdbx_description
1 polymer ?
#
loop_
_entity_poly.entity_id
_entity_poly.type
_entity_poly.pdbx_seq_one_letter_code
_entity_poly.pdbx_strand_id
1 'polypeptide(L)'
;METQQIVDYWFKTAGVLKFEFGTVKRGPARGQRLIWCNRRSGKFLHETHLREMAAKLSERGLSVRQLNAEIQRVAPGRPCTHRKMREIYERFHAAH
;
A
#
# COMPACT_ATOMS: atom_id res chain seq x y z
N MET A 1 11.54 -5.16 11.11
CA MET A 1 11.86 -4.54 9.81
C MET A 1 11.60 -3.05 9.95
N GLU A 2 12.51 -2.19 9.53
CA GLU A 2 12.37 -0.73 9.68
C GLU A 2 11.32 -0.19 8.70
N THR A 3 10.55 0.86 9.06
CA THR A 3 9.46 1.44 8.24
C THR A 3 9.87 1.70 6.79
N GLN A 4 11.09 2.20 6.58
CA GLN A 4 11.61 2.48 5.24
C GLN A 4 11.84 1.21 4.42
N GLN A 5 12.31 0.12 5.06
CA GLN A 5 12.51 -1.17 4.41
C GLN A 5 11.18 -1.81 3.95
N ILE A 6 10.10 -1.67 4.73
CA ILE A 6 8.75 -2.12 4.36
C ILE A 6 8.26 -1.36 3.12
N VAL A 7 8.43 -0.04 3.13
CA VAL A 7 8.02 0.83 2.01
C VAL A 7 8.82 0.49 0.76
N ASP A 8 10.14 0.37 0.85
CA ASP A 8 11.01 0.04 -0.28
C ASP A 8 10.76 -1.36 -0.83
N TYR A 9 10.51 -2.34 0.05
CA TYR A 9 10.05 -3.66 -0.35
C TYR A 9 8.77 -3.56 -1.18
N TRP A 10 7.77 -2.82 -0.72
CA TRP A 10 6.51 -2.70 -1.45
C TRP A 10 6.65 -2.02 -2.80
N PHE A 11 7.46 -0.97 -2.92
CA PHE A 11 7.69 -0.35 -4.21
C PHE A 11 8.55 -1.20 -5.14
N LYS A 12 9.51 -1.98 -4.62
CA LYS A 12 10.31 -2.93 -5.41
C LYS A 12 9.46 -4.10 -5.89
N THR A 13 8.68 -4.68 -4.99
CA THR A 13 7.76 -5.80 -5.26
C THR A 13 6.60 -5.37 -6.15
N ALA A 14 6.12 -4.12 -6.05
CA ALA A 14 5.18 -3.53 -7.00
C ALA A 14 5.71 -3.44 -8.43
N GLY A 15 7.03 -3.33 -8.61
CA GLY A 15 7.68 -3.34 -9.93
C GLY A 15 8.05 -4.73 -10.44
N VAL A 16 8.30 -5.71 -9.56
CA VAL A 16 8.75 -7.07 -9.90
C VAL A 16 7.60 -8.04 -10.12
N LEU A 17 6.55 -7.98 -9.28
CA LEU A 17 5.30 -8.63 -9.60
C LEU A 17 4.71 -7.82 -10.75
N LYS A 18 4.60 -8.40 -11.95
CA LYS A 18 3.79 -7.87 -13.05
C LYS A 18 2.32 -7.84 -12.60
N PHE A 19 1.98 -6.97 -11.66
CA PHE A 19 0.64 -6.48 -11.52
C PHE A 19 0.27 -5.96 -12.92
N GLU A 20 -0.97 -6.14 -13.37
CA GLU A 20 -1.51 -5.36 -14.51
C GLU A 20 -1.38 -3.82 -14.32
N PHE A 21 -0.84 -3.40 -13.16
CA PHE A 21 -0.87 -2.08 -12.56
C PHE A 21 0.44 -1.74 -11.79
N GLY A 22 1.62 -2.17 -12.26
CA GLY A 22 2.89 -2.12 -11.52
C GLY A 22 3.89 -1.00 -11.83
N THR A 23 3.49 0.13 -12.42
CA THR A 23 4.47 1.21 -12.74
C THR A 23 4.60 2.21 -11.59
N VAL A 24 5.72 2.21 -10.88
CA VAL A 24 6.02 3.28 -9.91
C VAL A 24 6.12 4.61 -10.66
N LYS A 25 5.27 5.57 -10.32
CA LYS A 25 5.32 6.93 -10.89
C LYS A 25 5.83 7.91 -9.82
N ARG A 26 6.66 8.86 -10.22
CA ARG A 26 6.93 10.05 -9.40
C ARG A 26 5.76 11.01 -9.54
N GLY A 27 5.10 11.31 -8.42
CA GLY A 27 4.03 12.29 -8.35
C GLY A 27 4.55 13.72 -8.62
N PRO A 28 3.67 14.66 -8.99
CA PRO A 28 4.04 16.04 -9.31
C PRO A 28 4.53 16.83 -8.08
N ALA A 29 4.19 16.40 -6.87
CA ALA A 29 4.68 17.00 -5.63
C ALA A 29 5.92 16.26 -5.11
N ARG A 30 7.07 16.93 -5.10
CA ARG A 30 8.33 16.55 -4.41
C ARG A 30 8.79 15.09 -4.59
N GLY A 31 8.59 14.49 -5.77
CA GLY A 31 9.11 13.15 -6.05
C GLY A 31 8.45 12.01 -5.25
N GLN A 32 7.24 12.23 -4.68
CA GLN A 32 6.49 11.17 -3.99
C GLN A 32 6.32 9.94 -4.89
N ARG A 33 6.56 8.76 -4.36
CA ARG A 33 6.34 7.52 -5.11
C ARG A 33 4.87 7.15 -5.06
N LEU A 34 4.34 6.75 -6.20
CA LEU A 34 2.94 6.33 -6.37
C LEU A 34 2.90 4.89 -6.86
N ILE A 35 2.02 4.08 -6.27
CA ILE A 35 1.66 2.76 -6.76
C ILE A 35 0.30 2.87 -7.44
N TRP A 36 0.11 2.31 -8.64
CA TRP A 36 -1.23 2.31 -9.23
C TRP A 36 -2.16 1.39 -8.44
N CYS A 37 -3.28 1.93 -7.96
CA CYS A 37 -4.40 1.12 -7.49
C CYS A 37 -5.13 0.50 -8.69
N ASN A 38 -5.30 1.29 -9.75
CA ASN A 38 -5.96 0.88 -10.99
C ASN A 38 -5.57 1.85 -12.13
N ARG A 39 -4.92 1.32 -13.18
CA ARG A 39 -4.42 2.10 -14.33
C ARG A 39 -5.53 2.51 -15.29
N ARG A 40 -6.62 1.75 -15.38
CA ARG A 40 -7.79 2.14 -16.21
C ARG A 40 -8.51 3.36 -15.62
N SER A 41 -8.60 3.45 -14.30
CA SER A 41 -9.31 4.56 -13.63
C SER A 41 -8.40 5.71 -13.18
N GLY A 42 -7.10 5.69 -13.49
CA GLY A 42 -6.23 6.79 -13.10
C GLY A 42 -5.89 6.85 -11.61
N LYS A 43 -6.18 5.80 -10.82
CA LYS A 43 -6.15 5.85 -9.35
C LYS A 43 -4.84 5.34 -8.79
N PHE A 44 -4.29 6.06 -7.81
CA PHE A 44 -3.00 5.80 -7.20
C PHE A 44 -3.08 5.66 -5.67
N LEU A 45 -2.19 4.85 -5.13
CA LEU A 45 -1.83 4.78 -3.73
C LEU A 45 -0.56 5.62 -3.53
N HIS A 46 -0.64 6.62 -2.67
CA HIS A 46 0.52 7.43 -2.30
C HIS A 46 1.42 6.69 -1.31
N GLU A 47 2.73 6.90 -1.44
CA GLU A 47 3.74 6.45 -0.49
C GLU A 47 3.40 6.84 0.95
N THR A 48 2.82 8.03 1.18
CA THR A 48 2.42 8.49 2.52
C THR A 48 1.46 7.50 3.18
N HIS A 49 0.46 7.00 2.44
CA HIS A 49 -0.48 6.03 2.98
C HIS A 49 0.20 4.70 3.34
N LEU A 50 1.23 4.29 2.58
CA LEU A 50 2.02 3.10 2.90
C LEU A 50 2.91 3.32 4.13
N ARG A 51 3.54 4.50 4.25
CA ARG A 51 4.35 4.87 5.41
C ARG A 51 3.50 4.87 6.67
N GLU A 52 2.32 5.46 6.62
CA GLU A 52 1.39 5.50 7.76
C GLU A 52 0.88 4.11 8.14
N MET A 53 0.71 3.22 7.17
CA MET A 53 0.28 1.85 7.44
C MET A 53 1.43 0.90 7.78
N ALA A 54 2.68 1.24 7.47
CA ALA A 54 3.82 0.32 7.52
C ALA A 54 4.02 -0.32 8.90
N ALA A 55 3.86 0.46 9.98
CA ALA A 55 3.93 -0.07 11.35
C ALA A 55 2.88 -1.17 11.59
N LYS A 56 1.67 -0.97 11.06
CA LYS A 56 0.56 -1.92 11.18
C LYS A 56 0.67 -3.08 10.18
N LEU A 57 1.25 -2.87 9.00
CA LEU A 57 1.57 -3.96 8.07
C LEU A 57 2.58 -4.94 8.66
N SER A 58 3.47 -4.50 9.56
CA SER A 58 4.38 -5.42 10.26
C SER A 58 3.73 -6.20 11.40
N GLU A 59 2.55 -5.80 11.89
CA GLU A 59 1.84 -6.49 12.96
C GLU A 59 1.15 -7.76 12.41
N ARG A 60 1.63 -8.93 12.86
CA ARG A 60 1.00 -10.22 12.53
C ARG A 60 -0.33 -10.37 13.27
N GLY A 61 -1.30 -10.97 12.58
CA GLY A 61 -2.56 -11.39 13.20
C GLY A 61 -3.53 -10.25 13.50
N LEU A 62 -3.45 -9.11 12.80
CA LEU A 62 -4.50 -8.11 12.88
C LEU A 62 -5.82 -8.74 12.48
N SER A 63 -6.83 -8.59 13.34
CA SER A 63 -8.19 -8.95 12.96
C SER A 63 -8.65 -8.10 11.78
N VAL A 64 -9.57 -8.63 10.97
CA VAL A 64 -10.19 -7.89 9.86
C VAL A 64 -10.76 -6.54 10.32
N ARG A 65 -11.31 -6.48 11.54
CA ARG A 65 -11.82 -5.26 12.15
C ARG A 65 -10.72 -4.23 12.41
N GLN A 66 -9.60 -4.65 13.00
CA GLN A 66 -8.46 -3.76 13.28
C GLN A 66 -7.83 -3.25 11.97
N LEU A 67 -7.67 -4.14 11.00
CA LEU A 67 -7.16 -3.79 9.67
C LEU A 67 -8.07 -2.75 8.99
N ASN A 68 -9.38 -2.97 8.97
CA ASN A 68 -10.33 -2.05 8.35
C ASN A 68 -10.37 -0.69 9.07
N ALA A 69 -10.30 -0.68 10.41
CA ALA A 69 -10.25 0.56 11.18
C ALA A 69 -9.00 1.38 10.86
N GLU A 70 -7.85 0.72 10.76
CA GLU A 70 -6.58 1.39 10.43
C GLU A 70 -6.57 1.92 9.00
N ILE A 71 -7.07 1.13 8.05
CA ILE A 71 -7.25 1.55 6.67
C ILE A 71 -8.17 2.77 6.56
N GLN A 72 -9.27 2.78 7.31
CA GLN A 72 -10.19 3.91 7.35
C GLN A 72 -9.53 5.15 7.96
N ARG A 73 -8.68 4.98 8.98
CA ARG A 73 -7.90 6.07 9.61
C ARG A 73 -6.92 6.70 8.62
N VAL A 74 -6.17 5.88 7.88
CA VAL A 74 -5.14 6.33 6.91
C VAL A 74 -5.77 6.89 5.62
N ALA A 75 -6.90 6.35 5.19
CA ALA A 75 -7.51 6.70 3.90
C ALA A 75 -9.05 6.86 4.02
N PRO A 76 -9.55 7.88 4.73
CA PRO A 76 -10.98 8.04 4.98
C PRO A 76 -11.76 8.27 3.69
N GLY A 77 -12.84 7.52 3.49
CA GLY A 77 -13.75 7.68 2.35
C GLY A 77 -13.16 7.28 0.99
N ARG A 78 -12.04 6.53 0.98
CA ARG A 78 -11.35 6.12 -0.25
C ARG A 78 -11.45 4.60 -0.46
N PRO A 79 -12.59 4.09 -0.95
CA PRO A 79 -12.85 2.64 -1.04
C PRO A 79 -11.85 1.89 -1.94
N CYS A 80 -11.34 2.55 -3.00
CA CYS A 80 -10.31 1.98 -3.86
C CYS A 80 -8.96 1.80 -3.14
N THR A 81 -8.59 2.74 -2.27
CA THR A 81 -7.39 2.67 -1.44
C THR A 81 -7.53 1.56 -0.41
N HIS A 82 -8.73 1.43 0.19
CA HIS A 82 -9.02 0.40 1.18
C HIS A 82 -8.84 -1.02 0.65
N ARG A 83 -9.41 -1.30 -0.51
CA ARG A 83 -9.23 -2.61 -1.17
C ARG A 83 -7.74 -2.89 -1.40
N LYS A 84 -7.01 -1.90 -1.91
CA LYS A 84 -5.58 -2.07 -2.24
C LYS A 84 -4.71 -2.32 -1.00
N MET A 85 -5.00 -1.64 0.10
CA MET A 85 -4.29 -1.82 1.36
C MET A 85 -4.53 -3.20 1.98
N ARG A 86 -5.76 -3.75 1.88
CA ARG A 86 -6.05 -5.13 2.28
C ARG A 86 -5.26 -6.14 1.47
N GLU A 87 -5.28 -6.00 0.13
CA GLU A 87 -4.49 -6.85 -0.76
C GLU A 87 -2.98 -6.82 -0.42
N ILE A 88 -2.47 -5.66 -0.03
CA ILE A 88 -1.09 -5.47 0.42
C ILE A 88 -0.83 -6.20 1.74
N TYR A 89 -1.70 -6.03 2.74
CA TYR A 89 -1.59 -6.70 4.04
C TYR A 89 -1.59 -8.22 3.91
N GLU A 90 -2.59 -8.77 3.22
CA GLU A 90 -2.73 -10.22 3.01
C GLU A 90 -1.49 -10.82 2.33
N ARG A 91 -0.96 -10.16 1.29
CA ARG A 91 0.24 -10.61 0.59
C ARG A 91 1.52 -10.45 1.40
N PHE A 92 1.62 -9.42 2.24
CA PHE A 92 2.77 -9.24 3.14
C PHE A 92 2.94 -10.47 4.03
N HIS A 93 1.83 -10.92 4.63
CA HIS A 93 1.79 -12.04 5.57
C HIS A 93 1.69 -13.40 4.90
N ALA A 94 1.21 -13.49 3.65
CA ALA A 94 1.33 -14.73 2.88
C ALA A 94 2.77 -15.05 2.47
N ALA A 95 3.62 -14.02 2.34
CA ALA A 95 5.03 -14.16 1.93
C ALA A 95 6.02 -14.29 3.10
N HIS A 96 5.60 -14.07 4.34
CA HIS A 96 6.45 -14.09 5.54
C HIS A 96 5.78 -14.84 6.69
#